data_AF-A0A5J4VI91-F1
#
_entry.id   AF-A0A5J4VI91-F1
#
_cell.length_a   1.000
_cell.length_b   1.000
_cell.length_c   1.000
_cell.angle_alpha   90.00
_cell.angle_beta   90.00
_cell.angle_gamma   90.00
#
_symmetry.space_group_name_H-M   'P 1'
#
loop_
_entity.id
_entity.type
_entity.pdbx_description
1 polymer ?
#
loop_
_entity_poly.entity_id
_entity_poly.type
_entity_poly.pdbx_seq_one_letter_code
_entity_poly.pdbx_strand_id
1 'polypeptide(L)'
;MSKKDKNAKKSQKAFATRPIFLLIWKSIKEKKNQQQEPGSDYEYAKHIQEKKFRQVNYQRLRTEQLAKIPQLMRYSGQKLKKGITQSKQQVIEIEIRRMDPTISAVEAHGGAFAISNPAARRRVYTEGFPNSLLQEDLINQ
;
A
#
# COMPACT_ATOMS: atom_id res chain seq x y z
N MET A 1 -56.84 -41.62 -32.24
CA MET A 1 -57.42 -40.33 -31.78
C MET A 1 -56.76 -39.96 -30.46
N SER A 2 -56.24 -38.76 -30.16
CA SER A 2 -56.45 -37.42 -30.70
C SER A 2 -55.19 -36.57 -30.39
N LYS A 3 -54.88 -35.61 -31.29
CA LYS A 3 -53.79 -34.63 -31.23
C LYS A 3 -54.15 -33.44 -30.32
N LYS A 4 -53.16 -32.79 -29.69
CA LYS A 4 -53.05 -31.31 -29.65
C LYS A 4 -51.72 -30.81 -29.07
N ASP A 5 -51.04 -30.03 -29.90
CA ASP A 5 -49.86 -29.20 -29.68
C ASP A 5 -50.06 -28.10 -28.61
N LYS A 6 -48.96 -27.57 -28.03
CA LYS A 6 -48.49 -26.18 -28.28
C LYS A 6 -47.33 -25.73 -27.39
N ASN A 7 -46.44 -24.99 -28.05
CA ASN A 7 -45.18 -24.40 -27.61
C ASN A 7 -45.27 -23.27 -26.55
N ALA A 8 -44.09 -23.02 -25.96
CA ALA A 8 -43.51 -21.73 -25.57
C ALA A 8 -43.84 -21.13 -24.19
N LYS A 9 -42.78 -20.98 -23.37
CA LYS A 9 -42.17 -19.67 -23.08
C LYS A 9 -40.83 -19.84 -22.32
N LYS A 10 -39.72 -19.77 -23.07
CA LYS A 10 -38.42 -19.31 -22.53
C LYS A 10 -38.59 -17.83 -22.21
N SER A 11 -38.88 -17.49 -20.96
CA SER A 11 -38.78 -16.10 -20.52
C SER A 11 -37.30 -15.78 -20.29
N GLN A 12 -36.65 -15.26 -21.33
CA GLN A 12 -35.48 -14.39 -21.17
C GLN A 12 -35.92 -13.21 -20.31
N LYS A 13 -35.63 -13.25 -19.01
CA LYS A 13 -35.59 -12.02 -18.22
C LYS A 13 -34.26 -11.37 -18.52
N ALA A 14 -34.26 -10.46 -19.49
CA ALA A 14 -33.18 -9.51 -19.67
C ALA A 14 -33.15 -8.64 -18.41
N PHE A 15 -32.25 -8.98 -17.49
CA PHE A 15 -31.84 -8.03 -16.46
C PHE A 15 -31.09 -6.92 -17.20
N ALA A 16 -31.80 -5.84 -17.51
CA ALA A 16 -31.20 -4.58 -17.90
C ALA A 16 -30.47 -3.99 -16.68
N THR A 17 -29.39 -4.66 -16.27
CA THR A 17 -28.51 -4.18 -15.22
C THR A 17 -27.71 -3.05 -15.83
N ARG A 18 -28.27 -1.83 -15.74
CA ARG A 18 -27.53 -0.59 -15.88
C ARG A 18 -26.22 -0.74 -15.09
N PRO A 19 -25.08 -0.23 -15.57
CA PRO A 19 -23.77 -0.57 -15.04
C PRO A 19 -23.54 0.18 -13.72
N ILE A 20 -24.17 -0.28 -12.65
CA ILE A 20 -23.92 0.17 -11.28
C ILE A 20 -22.43 -0.03 -10.95
N PHE A 21 -21.79 -1.03 -11.58
CA PHE A 21 -20.36 -1.25 -11.53
C PHE A 21 -19.50 -0.04 -11.96
N LEU A 22 -19.93 0.74 -12.96
CA LEU A 22 -19.14 1.90 -13.43
C LEU A 22 -19.16 3.06 -12.43
N LEU A 23 -20.27 3.27 -11.71
CA LEU A 23 -20.39 4.28 -10.67
C LEU A 23 -19.62 3.90 -9.41
N ILE A 24 -19.66 2.62 -9.02
CA ILE A 24 -18.92 2.11 -7.86
C ILE A 24 -17.41 2.23 -8.08
N TRP A 25 -16.91 1.86 -9.27
CA TRP A 25 -15.47 1.96 -9.56
C TRP A 25 -14.95 3.40 -9.60
N LYS A 26 -15.74 4.34 -10.14
CA LYS A 26 -15.36 5.75 -10.17
C LYS A 26 -15.26 6.32 -8.75
N SER A 27 -16.20 5.97 -7.88
CA SER A 27 -16.20 6.40 -6.47
C SER A 27 -15.07 5.78 -5.64
N ILE A 28 -14.69 4.51 -5.89
CA ILE A 28 -13.53 3.88 -5.22
C ILE A 28 -12.21 4.55 -5.65
N LYS A 29 -12.09 4.93 -6.93
CA LYS A 29 -10.91 5.64 -7.45
C LYS A 29 -10.81 7.07 -6.91
N GLU A 30 -11.94 7.77 -6.77
CA GLU A 30 -12.01 9.10 -6.18
C GLU A 30 -11.77 9.08 -4.66
N LYS A 31 -12.30 8.09 -3.91
CA LYS A 31 -12.02 7.95 -2.47
C LYS A 31 -10.55 7.65 -2.17
N LYS A 32 -9.84 6.92 -3.05
CA LYS A 32 -8.38 6.73 -2.94
C LYS A 32 -7.58 8.02 -3.10
N ASN A 33 -8.10 8.98 -3.87
CA ASN A 33 -7.49 10.30 -4.03
C ASN A 33 -7.89 11.26 -2.88
N GLN A 34 -9.05 11.06 -2.24
CA GLN A 34 -9.54 11.91 -1.15
C GLN A 34 -8.99 11.58 0.25
N GLN A 35 -8.43 10.38 0.49
CA GLN A 35 -7.71 10.09 1.74
C GLN A 35 -6.29 10.69 1.80
N GLN A 36 -5.92 11.49 0.81
CA GLN A 36 -4.60 12.08 0.66
C GLN A 36 -4.60 13.52 1.18
N GLU A 37 -4.70 13.70 2.49
CA GLU A 37 -4.29 14.98 3.09
C GLU A 37 -2.76 14.98 3.21
N PRO A 38 -2.05 15.85 2.46
CA PRO A 38 -0.59 15.90 2.51
C PRO A 38 -0.05 16.30 3.89
N GLY A 39 -0.87 16.87 4.78
CA GLY A 39 -0.42 17.39 6.09
C GLY A 39 0.10 16.34 7.07
N SER A 40 -0.49 15.15 7.12
CA SER A 40 -0.12 14.09 8.07
C SER A 40 1.16 13.33 7.66
N ASP A 41 1.41 13.21 6.35
CA ASP A 41 2.53 12.43 5.81
C ASP A 41 3.90 13.08 6.08
N TYR A 42 3.96 14.34 6.51
CA TYR A 42 5.22 15.00 6.90
C TYR A 42 5.53 14.93 8.39
N GLU A 43 4.53 14.65 9.22
CA GLU A 43 4.69 14.70 10.69
C GLU A 43 5.64 13.61 11.17
N TYR A 44 5.46 12.36 10.71
CA TYR A 44 6.40 11.27 11.00
C TYR A 44 7.80 11.51 10.41
N ALA A 45 7.88 12.17 9.24
CA ALA A 45 9.14 12.47 8.58
C ALA A 45 9.96 13.50 9.39
N LYS A 46 9.30 14.40 10.10
CA LYS A 46 9.94 15.32 11.05
C LYS A 46 10.43 14.58 12.29
N HIS A 47 9.63 13.68 12.86
CA HIS A 47 9.99 12.92 14.07
C HIS A 47 11.14 11.93 13.85
N ILE A 48 11.21 11.27 12.70
CA ILE A 48 12.32 10.36 12.40
C ILE A 48 13.66 11.11 12.35
N GLN A 49 13.65 12.37 11.87
CA GLN A 49 14.84 13.22 11.71
C GLN A 49 15.35 13.84 13.01
N GLU A 50 14.63 13.74 14.13
CA GLU A 50 15.11 14.19 15.45
C GLU A 50 16.47 13.59 15.83
N LYS A 51 16.78 12.40 15.31
CA LYS A 51 18.08 11.77 15.42
C LYS A 51 18.70 11.66 14.03
N LYS A 52 20.01 11.85 13.90
CA LYS A 52 20.74 11.63 12.63
C LYS A 52 20.76 10.17 12.18
N PHE A 53 20.68 9.25 13.13
CA PHE A 53 20.73 7.81 12.88
C PHE A 53 19.71 7.04 13.71
N ARG A 54 19.19 5.96 13.13
CA ARG A 54 18.41 4.92 13.84
C ARG A 54 19.12 3.58 13.71
N GLN A 55 18.92 2.71 14.70
CA GLN A 55 19.48 1.36 14.68
C GLN A 55 18.36 0.33 14.51
N VAL A 56 18.52 -0.56 13.54
CA VAL A 56 17.62 -1.69 13.29
C VAL A 56 18.47 -2.91 12.99
N ASN A 57 18.21 -4.04 13.66
CA ASN A 57 18.96 -5.28 13.46
C ASN A 57 20.48 -5.07 13.46
N TYR A 58 20.99 -4.32 14.45
CA TYR A 58 22.41 -3.94 14.59
C TYR A 58 22.98 -3.05 13.47
N GLN A 59 22.18 -2.64 12.48
CA GLN A 59 22.57 -1.74 11.41
C GLN A 59 22.24 -0.29 11.75
N ARG A 60 23.16 0.62 11.42
CA ARG A 60 23.01 2.06 11.62
C ARG A 60 22.53 2.71 10.32
N LEU A 61 21.37 3.35 10.35
CA LEU A 61 20.64 3.86 9.18
C LEU A 61 20.51 5.39 9.28
N ARG A 62 20.75 6.14 8.20
CA ARG A 62 20.56 7.61 8.19
C ARG A 62 19.08 7.93 8.09
N THR A 63 18.58 8.75 9.01
CA THR A 63 17.16 9.07 9.12
C THR A 63 16.65 9.91 7.97
N GLU A 64 17.50 10.74 7.39
CA GLU A 64 17.21 11.52 6.17
C GLU A 64 16.80 10.61 5.01
N GLN A 65 17.52 9.50 4.81
CA GLN A 65 17.19 8.54 3.74
C GLN A 65 15.96 7.72 4.10
N LEU A 66 15.83 7.30 5.36
CA LEU A 66 14.66 6.55 5.83
C LEU A 66 13.37 7.35 5.67
N ALA A 67 13.37 8.66 5.92
CA ALA A 67 12.18 9.51 5.81
C ALA A 67 11.56 9.48 4.40
N LYS A 68 12.39 9.34 3.36
CA LYS A 68 11.97 9.29 1.95
C LYS A 68 11.36 7.96 1.55
N ILE A 69 11.77 6.86 2.17
CA ILE A 69 11.42 5.50 1.73
C ILE A 69 9.91 5.27 1.66
N PRO A 70 9.10 5.61 2.68
CA PRO A 70 7.65 5.42 2.61
C PRO A 70 7.00 6.19 1.46
N GLN A 71 7.51 7.39 1.14
CA GLN A 71 7.02 8.19 0.01
C GLN A 71 7.40 7.56 -1.33
N LEU A 72 8.66 7.12 -1.49
CA LEU A 72 9.12 6.40 -2.68
C LEU A 72 8.31 5.12 -2.93
N MET A 73 8.02 4.38 -1.87
CA MET A 73 7.17 3.18 -1.96
C MET A 73 5.75 3.50 -2.40
N ARG A 74 5.19 4.62 -1.93
CA ARG A 74 3.88 5.11 -2.39
C ARG A 74 3.91 5.46 -3.88
N TYR A 75 4.94 6.18 -4.34
CA TYR A 75 5.08 6.53 -5.77
C TYR A 75 5.22 5.31 -6.67
N SER A 76 5.96 4.29 -6.23
CA SER A 76 6.07 3.02 -6.97
C SER A 76 4.81 2.16 -6.93
N GLY A 77 3.77 2.56 -6.17
CA GLY A 77 2.53 1.80 -6.04
C GLY A 77 2.70 0.47 -5.29
N GLN A 78 3.83 0.27 -4.60
CA GLN A 78 4.13 -0.96 -3.91
C GLN A 78 3.35 -1.05 -2.60
N LYS A 79 2.48 -2.05 -2.50
CA LYS A 79 1.65 -2.26 -1.30
C LYS A 79 2.46 -2.87 -0.16
N LEU A 80 2.31 -2.27 1.02
CA LEU A 80 2.94 -2.66 2.27
C LEU A 80 2.01 -3.56 3.08
N LYS A 81 2.29 -4.87 3.10
CA LYS A 81 1.57 -5.81 3.96
C LYS A 81 2.43 -6.20 5.15
N LYS A 82 1.78 -6.48 6.27
CA LYS A 82 2.41 -7.22 7.38
C LYS A 82 2.84 -8.59 6.84
N GLY A 83 4.08 -9.00 7.09
CA GLY A 83 4.59 -10.30 6.63
C GLY A 83 4.89 -10.37 5.14
N ILE A 84 5.44 -9.30 4.55
CA ILE A 84 6.04 -9.35 3.20
C ILE A 84 7.08 -10.47 3.13
N THR A 85 7.06 -11.23 2.02
CA THR A 85 8.10 -12.23 1.75
C THR A 85 9.43 -11.56 1.45
N GLN A 86 10.54 -12.22 1.79
CA GLN A 86 11.89 -11.69 1.55
C GLN A 86 12.12 -11.33 0.07
N SER A 87 11.62 -12.16 -0.86
CA SER A 87 11.71 -11.89 -2.31
C SER A 87 11.00 -10.59 -2.71
N LYS A 88 9.81 -10.33 -2.17
CA LYS A 88 9.07 -9.09 -2.44
C LYS A 88 9.75 -7.89 -1.79
N GLN A 89 10.35 -8.07 -0.62
CA GLN A 89 11.15 -7.03 0.01
C GLN A 89 12.35 -6.63 -0.87
N GLN A 90 13.07 -7.59 -1.44
CA GLN A 90 14.18 -7.33 -2.36
C GLN A 90 13.75 -6.55 -3.61
N VAL A 91 12.60 -6.90 -4.20
CA VAL A 91 12.05 -6.15 -5.34
C VAL A 91 11.78 -4.69 -4.96
N ILE A 92 11.22 -4.45 -3.78
CA ILE A 92 10.98 -3.11 -3.25
C ILE A 92 12.30 -2.37 -3.02
N GLU A 93 13.31 -3.03 -2.46
CA GLU A 93 14.63 -2.44 -2.20
C GLU A 93 15.32 -2.00 -3.49
N ILE A 94 15.27 -2.84 -4.53
CA ILE A 94 15.79 -2.52 -5.86
C ILE A 94 15.05 -1.32 -6.44
N GLU A 95 13.72 -1.28 -6.31
CA GLU A 95 12.90 -0.20 -6.84
C GLU A 95 13.17 1.14 -6.13
N ILE A 96 13.29 1.13 -4.79
CA ILE A 96 13.67 2.31 -3.99
C ILE A 96 15.00 2.89 -4.49
N ARG A 97 16.00 2.03 -4.68
CA ARG A 97 17.33 2.45 -5.14
C ARG A 97 17.34 2.92 -6.60
N ARG A 98 16.43 2.39 -7.42
CA ARG A 98 16.23 2.86 -8.80
C ARG A 98 15.68 4.29 -8.82
N MET A 99 14.73 4.59 -7.93
CA MET A 99 14.12 5.93 -7.85
C MET A 99 15.01 6.96 -7.16
N ASP A 100 15.71 6.58 -6.09
CA ASP A 100 16.67 7.44 -5.39
C ASP A 100 18.00 6.69 -5.15
N PRO A 101 18.99 6.86 -6.05
CA PRO A 101 20.30 6.23 -5.93
C PRO A 101 21.12 6.69 -4.71
N THR A 102 20.70 7.76 -4.02
CA THR A 102 21.39 8.25 -2.80
C THR A 102 21.11 7.37 -1.56
N ILE A 103 20.08 6.52 -1.65
CA ILE A 103 19.70 5.55 -0.63
C ILE A 103 20.57 4.30 -0.79
N SER A 104 21.30 3.95 0.26
CA SER A 104 22.12 2.74 0.26
C SER A 104 21.26 1.46 0.36
N ALA A 105 21.84 0.31 0.00
CA ALA A 105 21.16 -0.97 0.13
C ALA A 105 20.71 -1.26 1.57
N VAL A 106 21.52 -0.89 2.56
CA VAL A 106 21.22 -1.08 3.99
C VAL A 106 20.04 -0.21 4.41
N GLU A 107 19.96 1.02 3.91
CA GLU A 107 18.84 1.94 4.20
C GLU A 107 17.56 1.50 3.51
N ALA A 108 17.63 1.09 2.24
CA ALA A 108 16.50 0.53 1.52
C ALA A 108 15.96 -0.72 2.24
N HIS A 109 16.85 -1.63 2.65
CA HIS A 109 16.49 -2.82 3.40
C HIS A 109 15.87 -2.50 4.75
N GLY A 110 16.55 -1.68 5.56
CA GLY A 110 16.08 -1.31 6.89
C GLY A 110 14.77 -0.53 6.85
N GLY A 111 14.59 0.35 5.88
CA GLY A 111 13.35 1.09 5.66
C GLY A 111 12.19 0.19 5.24
N ALA A 112 12.40 -0.69 4.25
CA ALA A 112 11.38 -1.65 3.79
C ALA A 112 11.00 -2.65 4.89
N PHE A 113 12.00 -3.19 5.60
CA PHE A 113 11.80 -4.08 6.75
C PHE A 113 11.03 -3.40 7.89
N ALA A 114 11.38 -2.16 8.22
CA ALA A 114 10.71 -1.42 9.27
C ALA A 114 9.23 -1.21 8.96
N ILE A 115 8.84 -1.08 7.70
CA ILE A 115 7.43 -0.90 7.37
C ILE A 115 6.64 -2.23 7.52
N SER A 116 7.22 -3.37 7.13
CA SER A 116 6.56 -4.68 7.20
C SER A 116 6.46 -5.25 8.63
N ASN A 117 7.35 -4.83 9.54
CA ASN A 117 7.40 -5.27 10.92
C ASN A 117 6.97 -4.15 11.90
N PRO A 118 5.82 -4.26 12.58
CA PRO A 118 5.33 -3.22 13.49
C PRO A 118 6.31 -2.82 14.61
N ALA A 119 7.08 -3.78 15.15
CA ALA A 119 8.06 -3.50 16.20
C ALA A 119 9.24 -2.69 15.66
N ALA A 120 9.73 -3.03 14.46
CA ALA A 120 10.77 -2.27 13.79
C ALA A 120 10.26 -0.90 13.33
N ARG A 121 9.00 -0.81 12.89
CA ARG A 121 8.36 0.45 12.49
C ARG A 121 8.39 1.49 13.59
N ARG A 122 7.95 1.12 14.79
CA ARG A 122 7.96 2.00 15.97
C ARG A 122 9.36 2.46 16.34
N ARG A 123 10.39 1.64 16.09
CA ARG A 123 11.80 2.02 16.34
C ARG A 123 12.35 2.99 15.31
N VAL A 124 11.95 2.84 14.04
CA VAL A 124 12.45 3.66 12.93
C VAL A 124 11.64 4.92 12.74
N TYR A 125 10.35 4.78 12.47
CA TYR A 125 9.45 5.88 12.09
C TYR A 125 8.67 6.46 13.29
N THR A 126 8.99 6.01 14.51
CA THR A 126 8.49 6.52 15.79
C THR A 126 6.95 6.53 15.92
N GLU A 127 6.45 7.12 17.00
CA GLU A 127 5.04 7.48 17.13
C GLU A 127 4.74 8.56 16.09
N GLY A 128 3.68 8.37 15.30
CA GLY A 128 3.31 9.28 14.22
C GLY A 128 3.36 8.68 12.82
N PHE A 129 3.97 7.51 12.60
CA PHE A 129 3.87 6.85 11.28
C PHE A 129 2.40 6.51 10.97
N PRO A 130 1.79 7.15 9.96
CA PRO A 130 0.35 7.06 9.77
C PRO A 130 -0.03 5.68 9.24
N ASN A 131 -1.07 5.09 9.83
CA ASN A 131 -1.59 3.81 9.36
C ASN A 131 -2.18 3.91 7.94
N SER A 132 -2.51 5.10 7.45
CA SER A 132 -2.94 5.31 6.05
C SER A 132 -1.85 4.96 5.03
N LEU A 133 -0.56 5.08 5.40
CA LEU A 133 0.56 4.61 4.59
C LEU A 133 0.73 3.10 4.64
N LEU A 134 0.10 2.43 5.61
CA LEU A 134 -0.05 0.98 5.65
C LEU A 134 -1.33 0.63 4.89
N GLN A 135 -1.18 0.14 3.67
CA GLN A 135 -2.36 -0.26 2.90
C GLN A 135 -2.87 -1.61 3.44
N GLU A 136 -3.90 -1.56 4.30
CA GLU A 136 -4.66 -2.75 4.69
C GLU A 136 -5.38 -3.30 3.46
N ASP A 137 -5.17 -4.59 3.14
CA ASP A 137 -6.10 -5.28 2.26
C ASP A 137 -7.34 -5.61 3.11
N LEU A 138 -8.51 -5.12 2.67
CA LEU A 138 -9.85 -5.48 3.16
C LEU A 138 -10.21 -6.96 2.84
N ILE A 139 -9.25 -7.89 2.99
CA ILE A 139 -9.48 -9.32 2.78
C ILE A 139 -8.91 -10.03 4.01
N ASN A 140 -9.71 -10.00 5.08
CA ASN A 140 -9.86 -11.02 6.12
C ASN A 140 -10.89 -10.49 7.14
N GLN A 141 -12.16 -10.51 6.74
CA GLN A 141 -13.29 -10.76 7.65
C GLN A 141 -14.04 -11.95 7.09
#